data_AF-A0A6A4EW88-F1
#
_entry.id   AF-A0A6A4EW88-F1
#
_cell.length_a   1.000
_cell.length_b   1.000
_cell.length_c   1.000
_cell.angle_alpha   90.00
_cell.angle_beta   90.00
_cell.angle_gamma   90.00
#
_symmetry.space_group_name_H-M   'P 1'
#
loop_
_entity.id
_entity.type
_entity.pdbx_description
1 polymer ?
#
loop_
_entity_poly.entity_id
_entity_poly.type
_entity_poly.pdbx_seq_one_letter_code
_entity_poly.pdbx_strand_id
1 'polypeptide(L)' 'MQTKTPGGCTYAVTFIEDFSRHVTVYFMKKKAEVLETFKMFRADMENATGRKMKRIRSDNGGEY' A
#
# COMPACT_ATOMS: atom_id res chain seq x y z
N MET A 1 -7.70 22.74 -1.06
CA MET A 1 -8.59 21.62 -1.47
C MET A 1 -7.72 20.43 -1.81
N GLN A 2 -8.07 19.23 -1.36
CA GLN A 2 -7.41 18.01 -1.81
C GLN A 2 -7.98 17.66 -3.20
N THR A 3 -7.13 17.66 -4.23
CA THR A 3 -7.55 17.41 -5.62
C THR A 3 -7.79 15.92 -5.83
N LYS A 4 -8.97 15.57 -6.36
CA LYS A 4 -9.29 14.18 -6.72
C LYS A 4 -8.58 13.79 -8.02
N THR A 5 -8.13 12.54 -8.11
CA THR A 5 -7.74 11.96 -9.40
C THR A 5 -8.96 11.85 -10.32
N PRO A 6 -8.78 11.64 -11.65
CA PRO A 6 -9.90 11.37 -12.56
C PRO A 6 -10.76 10.16 -12.14
N GLY A 7 -10.17 9.19 -11.42
CA GLY A 7 -10.88 8.03 -10.82
C GLY A 7 -11.60 8.32 -9.51
N GLY A 8 -11.58 9.58 -9.03
CA GLY A 8 -12.24 10.01 -7.81
C GLY A 8 -11.50 9.68 -6.50
N CYS A 9 -10.23 9.27 -6.58
CA CYS A 9 -9.41 8.98 -5.40
C CYS A 9 -8.80 10.26 -4.82
N THR A 10 -8.67 10.32 -3.50
CA THR A 10 -8.08 11.45 -2.76
C THR A 10 -6.82 11.06 -2.01
N TYR A 11 -6.58 9.76 -1.83
CA TYR A 11 -5.44 9.22 -1.09
C TYR A 11 -4.62 8.31 -2.00
N ALA A 12 -3.33 8.24 -1.74
CA ALA A 12 -2.44 7.25 -2.30
C ALA A 12 -1.67 6.59 -1.15
N VAL A 13 -1.44 5.29 -1.27
CA VAL A 13 -0.57 4.54 -0.37
C VAL A 13 0.55 3.92 -1.18
N THR A 14 1.75 4.01 -0.62
CA THR A 14 2.97 3.49 -1.25
C THR A 14 3.57 2.42 -0.36
N PHE A 15 3.75 1.23 -0.90
CA PHE A 15 4.48 0.15 -0.25
C PHE A 15 5.85 0.00 -0.91
N ILE A 16 6.89 -0.08 -0.07
CA ILE A 16 8.28 -0.19 -0.52
C ILE A 16 8.85 -1.48 0.04
N GLU A 17 9.29 -2.36 -0.84
CA GLU A 17 9.99 -3.58 -0.47
C GLU A 17 11.48 -3.26 -0.23
N ASP A 18 12.01 -3.64 0.94
CA ASP A 18 13.32 -3.18 1.44
C ASP A 18 14.49 -3.75 0.62
N PHE A 19 14.38 -4.98 0.11
CA PHE A 19 15.47 -5.66 -0.61
C PHE A 19 15.69 -5.11 -2.01
N SER A 20 14.63 -5.07 -2.83
CA SER A 20 14.69 -4.67 -4.24
C SER A 20 14.39 -3.19 -4.47
N ARG A 21 13.91 -2.49 -3.43
CA ARG A 21 13.32 -1.15 -3.54
C ARG A 21 12.14 -1.10 -4.50
N HIS A 22 11.47 -2.23 -4.74
CA HIS A 22 10.24 -2.26 -5.52
C HIS A 22 9.17 -1.40 -4.82
N VAL A 23 8.60 -0.48 -5.58
CA VAL A 23 7.57 0.46 -5.09
C VAL A 23 6.25 0.14 -5.77
N THR A 24 5.23 -0.10 -4.96
CA THR A 24 3.85 -0.29 -5.44
C THR A 24 2.97 0.82 -4.90
N VAL A 25 2.23 1.48 -5.78
CA VAL A 25 1.34 2.59 -5.43
C VAL A 25 -0.11 2.18 -5.69
N TYR A 26 -0.97 2.38 -4.69
CA TYR A 26 -2.41 2.17 -4.81
C TYR A 26 -3.17 3.47 -4.53
N PHE A 27 -4.19 3.74 -5.32
CA PHE A 27 -5.06 4.90 -5.15
C PHE A 27 -6.33 4.52 -4.37
N MET A 28 -6.70 5.34 -3.39
CA MET A 28 -7.82 5.09 -2.49
C MET A 28 -8.77 6.30 -2.43
N LYS A 29 -10.06 6.03 -2.25
CA LYS A 29 -11.10 7.04 -2.05
C LYS A 29 -11.22 7.43 -0.57
N LYS A 30 -10.89 6.53 0.34
CA LYS A 30 -10.95 6.74 1.81
C LYS A 30 -9.69 6.21 2.47
N LYS A 31 -9.24 6.91 3.51
CA LYS A 31 -8.09 6.51 4.34
C LYS A 31 -8.27 5.13 5.00
N ALA A 32 -9.51 4.74 5.30
CA ALA A 32 -9.84 3.43 5.88
C ALA A 32 -9.61 2.23 4.94
N GLU A 33 -9.34 2.45 3.64
CA GLU A 33 -9.07 1.39 2.66
C GLU A 33 -7.63 0.85 2.75
N VAL A 34 -6.78 1.44 3.59
CA VAL A 34 -5.36 1.09 3.74
C VAL A 34 -5.16 -0.37 4.12
N LEU A 35 -5.89 -0.88 5.11
CA LEU A 35 -5.73 -2.26 5.59
C LEU A 35 -6.05 -3.28 4.49
N GLU A 36 -7.11 -3.05 3.73
CA GLU A 36 -7.51 -3.96 2.65
C GLU A 36 -6.52 -3.90 1.49
N THR A 37 -6.06 -2.70 1.16
CA THR A 37 -5.02 -2.47 0.15
C THR A 37 -3.71 -3.15 0.53
N PHE A 38 -3.35 -3.12 1.82
CA PHE A 38 -2.18 -3.82 2.34
C PHE A 38 -2.28 -5.35 2.19
N LYS A 39 -3.45 -5.95 2.44
CA LYS A 39 -3.65 -7.40 2.23
C LYS A 39 -3.48 -7.79 0.76
N MET A 40 -4.00 -6.99 -0.16
CA MET A 40 -3.81 -7.20 -1.59
C MET A 40 -2.32 -7.11 -1.96
N PHE A 41 -1.65 -6.04 -1.55
CA PHE A 41 -0.20 -5.88 -1.76
C PHE A 41 0.61 -7.06 -1.23
N ARG A 42 0.30 -7.53 -0.01
CA ARG A 42 0.97 -8.68 0.58
C ARG A 42 0.78 -9.93 -0.27
N ALA A 43 -0.45 -10.24 -0.66
CA ALA A 43 -0.74 -11.41 -1.48
C ALA A 43 0.00 -11.33 -2.84
N ASP A 44 -0.04 -10.17 -3.50
CA ASP A 44 0.63 -9.94 -4.78
C ASP A 44 2.15 -10.12 -4.66
N MET A 45 2.77 -9.56 -3.62
CA MET A 45 4.21 -9.69 -3.39
C MET A 45 4.63 -11.10 -3.01
N GLU A 46 3.88 -11.78 -2.15
CA GLU A 46 4.17 -13.16 -1.75
C GLU A 46 4.04 -14.10 -2.96
N ASN A 47 3.04 -13.89 -3.81
CA ASN A 47 2.85 -14.65 -5.06
C ASN A 47 3.94 -14.36 -6.11
N ALA A 48 4.32 -13.10 -6.29
CA ALA A 48 5.31 -12.71 -7.29
C ALA A 48 6.74 -13.16 -6.93
N THR A 49 7.09 -13.12 -5.63
CA THR A 49 8.45 -13.41 -5.18
C THR A 49 8.63 -14.84 -4.64
N GLY A 50 7.53 -15.54 -4.31
CA GLY A 50 7.55 -16.81 -3.59
C GLY A 50 8.08 -16.69 -2.15
N ARG A 51 8.26 -15.46 -1.63
CA ARG A 51 8.83 -15.19 -0.31
C ARG A 51 7.76 -14.60 0.60
N LYS A 52 7.70 -15.08 1.84
CA LYS A 52 6.81 -14.52 2.86
C LYS A 52 7.33 -13.20 3.40
N MET A 53 6.43 -12.23 3.59
CA MET A 53 6.76 -10.97 4.24
C MET A 53 7.02 -11.22 5.73
N LYS A 54 8.16 -10.73 6.25
CA LYS A 54 8.58 -10.96 7.64
C LYS A 54 8.21 -9.83 8.60
N ARG A 55 8.28 -8.58 8.14
CA ARG A 55 8.09 -7.39 8.97
C ARG A 55 7.59 -6.24 8.12
N ILE A 56 6.77 -5.39 8.73
CA ILE A 56 6.30 -4.12 8.19
C ILE A 56 6.94 -3.00 9.01
N ARG A 57 7.31 -1.89 8.35
CA ARG A 57 7.65 -0.63 9.00
C ARG A 57 6.63 0.41 8.53
N SER A 58 5.81 0.92 9.45
CA SER A 58 4.90 2.04 9.20
C SER A 58 5.46 3.30 9.86
N ASP A 59 4.95 4.47 9.47
CA ASP A 59 5.29 5.76 10.06
C ASP A 59 4.55 6.04 11.39
N ASN A 60 3.86 5.04 11.94
CA ASN A 60 2.99 5.13 13.13
C ASN A 60 1.78 6.09 12.99
N GLY A 61 1.35 6.43 11.77
CA GLY A 61 0.18 7.30 11.51
C GLY A 61 -1.21 6.76 11.92
N GLY A 62 -1.28 5.60 12.59
CA GLY A 62 -2.51 4.99 13.11
C GLY A 62 -3.40 4.30 12.06
N GLU A 63 -2.94 4.23 10.81
CA GLU A 63 -3.62 3.60 9.68
C GLU A 63 -3.38 2.09 9.57
N TYR A 64 -2.33 1.62 10.25
CA TYR A 64 -1.79 0.27 10.20
C TYR A 64 -1.70 -0.33 11.59
#